data_AF-A0A962Y9S8-F1
#
_entry.id   AF-A0A962Y9S8-F1
#
_cell.length_a   1.000
_cell.length_b   1.000
_cell.length_c   1.000
_cell.angle_alpha   90.00
_cell.angle_beta   90.00
_cell.angle_gamma   90.00
#
_symmetry.space_group_name_H-M   'P 1'
#
loop_
_entity.id
_entity.type
_entity.pdbx_description
1 polymer ?
#
loop_
_entity_poly.entity_id
_entity_poly.type
_entity_poly.pdbx_seq_one_letter_code
_entity_poly.pdbx_strand_id
1 'polypeptide(L)' 'MAGIKIRAKEKNGITEFKALVEHPMETGNRKDSKGNIIPAQFIQEVVVKHGDKVVMTA' A
#
# COMPACT_ATOMS: atom_id res chain seq x y z
N MET A 1 3.48 -12.94 -2.77
CA MET A 1 4.21 -12.32 -1.64
C MET A 1 3.91 -10.83 -1.71
N ALA A 2 3.19 -10.27 -0.73
CA ALA A 2 2.98 -8.82 -0.68
C ALA A 2 4.31 -8.17 -0.32
N GLY A 3 4.87 -7.40 -1.25
CA GLY A 3 6.15 -6.72 -1.09
C GLY A 3 5.95 -5.21 -1.11
N ILE A 4 6.57 -4.52 -0.15
CA ILE A 4 6.67 -3.05 -0.18
C ILE A 4 8.04 -2.71 -0.75
N LYS A 5 8.09 -2.09 -1.92
CA LYS A 5 9.31 -1.58 -2.53
C LYS A 5 9.44 -0.10 -2.23
N ILE A 6 10.47 0.28 -1.50
CA ILE A 6 10.73 1.68 -1.14
C ILE A 6 11.96 2.17 -1.88
N ARG A 7 11.87 3.37 -2.47
CA ARG A 7 13.00 4.13 -3.00
C ARG A 7 13.03 5.49 -2.34
N ALA A 8 14.14 5.83 -1.71
CA ALA A 8 14.36 7.13 -1.09
C ALA A 8 15.49 7.87 -1.79
N LYS A 9 15.36 9.19 -1.91
CA LYS A 9 16.39 10.11 -2.36
C LYS A 9 16.46 11.27 -1.39
N GLU A 10 17.67 11.58 -0.94
CA GLU A 10 17.94 12.73 -0.08
C GLU A 10 18.54 13.85 -0.93
N LYS A 11 18.06 15.07 -0.74
CA LYS A 11 18.60 16.27 -1.37
C LYS A 11 18.47 17.45 -0.40
N ASN A 12 19.61 18.05 -0.05
CA ASN A 12 19.70 19.24 0.80
C ASN A 12 18.91 19.12 2.12
N GLY A 13 18.95 17.94 2.76
CA GLY A 13 18.26 17.70 4.02
C GLY A 13 16.78 17.34 3.90
N ILE A 14 16.22 17.27 2.69
CA ILE A 14 14.87 16.79 2.43
C ILE A 14 14.96 15.38 1.83
N THR A 15 14.31 14.41 2.47
CA THR A 15 14.22 13.04 1.96
C THR A 15 12.88 12.83 1.28
N GLU A 16 12.90 12.66 -0.04
CA GLU A 16 11.74 12.21 -0.80
C GLU A 16 11.78 10.69 -0.92
N PHE A 17 10.67 10.03 -0.58
CA PHE A 17 10.54 8.59 -0.76
C PHE A 17 9.31 8.25 -1.61
N LYS A 18 9.40 7.13 -2.31
CA LYS A 18 8.30 6.52 -3.05
C LYS A 18 8.18 5.07 -2.58
N ALA A 19 7.00 4.70 -2.11
CA ALA A 19 6.66 3.34 -1.74
C ALA A 19 5.69 2.76 -2.79
N LEU A 20 6.04 1.60 -3.33
CA LEU A 20 5.17 0.80 -4.19
C LEU A 20 4.74 -0.43 -3.39
N VAL A 21 3.45 -0.53 -3.11
CA VAL A 21 2.86 -1.67 -2.38
C VAL A 21 2.20 -2.58 -3.39
N GLU A 22 2.70 -3.80 -3.52
CA GLU A 22 2.10 -4.81 -4.39
C GLU A 22 0.95 -5.49 -3.64
N HIS A 23 -0.29 -5.16 -4.04
CA HIS A 23 -1.51 -5.72 -3.45
C HIS A 23 -2.59 -5.95 -4.52
N PRO A 24 -3.38 -7.05 -4.44
CA PRO A 24 -4.43 -7.36 -5.43
C PRO A 24 -5.53 -6.30 -5.55
N MET A 25 -5.77 -5.53 -4.48
CA MET A 25 -6.80 -4.47 -4.42
C MET A 25 -8.17 -4.94 -4.93
N GLU A 26 -8.57 -6.14 -4.50
CA GLU A 26 -9.85 -6.72 -4.87
C GLU A 26 -10.98 -5.96 -4.18
N THR A 27 -11.86 -5.38 -4.98
CA THR A 27 -12.95 -4.51 -4.48
C THR A 27 -14.13 -5.29 -3.93
N GLY A 28 -14.17 -6.60 -4.18
CA GLY A 28 -15.29 -7.45 -3.78
C GLY A 28 -16.47 -7.44 -4.75
N ASN A 29 -16.39 -6.69 -5.84
CA ASN A 29 -17.46 -6.60 -6.85
C ASN A 29 -17.30 -7.61 -7.99
N ARG A 30 -16.13 -8.25 -8.09
CA ARG A 30 -15.82 -9.23 -9.14
C ARG A 30 -16.45 -10.58 -8.80
N LYS A 31 -16.93 -11.28 -9.82
CA LYS A 31 -17.42 -12.65 -9.71
C LYS A 31 -16.41 -13.62 -10.31
N ASP A 32 -16.30 -14.80 -9.71
CA ASP A 32 -15.52 -15.91 -10.28
C ASP A 32 -16.26 -16.54 -11.48
N SER A 33 -15.59 -17.47 -12.15
CA SER A 33 -16.18 -18.20 -13.29
C SER A 33 -17.38 -19.08 -12.92
N LYS A 34 -17.65 -19.27 -11.62
CA LYS A 34 -18.78 -20.04 -11.09
C LYS A 34 -19.92 -19.13 -10.60
N GLY A 35 -19.78 -17.82 -10.76
CA GLY A 35 -20.78 -16.81 -10.38
C GLY A 35 -20.71 -16.36 -8.92
N ASN A 36 -19.76 -16.85 -8.12
CA ASN A 36 -19.60 -16.43 -6.72
C ASN A 36 -18.91 -15.07 -6.63
N ILE A 37 -19.33 -14.27 -5.65
CA ILE A 37 -18.70 -12.98 -5.34
C ILE A 37 -17.33 -13.25 -4.71
N ILE A 38 -16.29 -12.64 -5.27
CA ILE A 38 -14.94 -12.70 -4.71
C ILE A 38 -14.91 -11.77 -3.50
N PRO A 39 -14.40 -12.19 -2.32
CA PRO A 39 -14.32 -11.33 -1.14
C PRO A 39 -13.46 -10.08 -1.39
N ALA A 40 -13.86 -8.96 -0.79
CA ALA A 40 -13.07 -7.74 -0.83
C ALA A 40 -11.75 -7.94 -0.09
N GLN A 41 -10.64 -7.63 -0.76
CA GLN A 41 -9.30 -7.70 -0.22
C GLN A 41 -8.49 -6.52 -0.77
N PHE A 42 -8.49 -5.40 -0.04
CA PHE A 42 -7.77 -4.18 -0.37
C PHE A 42 -7.08 -3.59 0.86
N ILE A 43 -6.10 -2.73 0.64
CA ILE A 43 -5.39 -2.01 1.71
C ILE A 43 -6.33 -0.94 2.26
N GLN A 44 -6.55 -0.93 3.57
CA GLN A 44 -7.42 0.03 4.26
C GLN A 44 -6.66 1.18 4.91
N GLU A 45 -5.41 0.94 5.34
CA GLU A 45 -4.60 1.91 6.05
C GLU A 45 -3.13 1.78 5.64
N VAL A 46 -2.49 2.91 5.40
CA VAL A 46 -1.06 3.06 5.16
C VAL A 46 -0.50 4.05 6.17
N VAL A 47 0.33 3.55 7.09
CA VAL A 47 1.03 4.36 8.08
C VAL A 47 2.50 4.47 7.71
N VAL A 48 2.99 5.71 7.57
CA VAL A 48 4.42 5.98 7.41
C VAL A 48 4.96 6.59 8.69
N LYS A 49 6.02 5.98 9.21
CA LYS A 49 6.74 6.45 10.39
C LYS A 49 8.16 6.84 10.02
N HIS A 50 8.63 7.95 10.59
CA HIS A 50 10.02 8.34 10.59
C HIS A 50 10.54 8.27 12.04
N GLY A 51 11.31 7.21 12.34
CA GLY A 51 11.56 6.81 13.73
C GLY A 51 10.26 6.45 14.43
N ASP A 52 10.03 7.01 15.62
CA ASP A 52 8.80 6.79 16.40
C ASP A 52 7.65 7.76 16.04
N LYS A 53 7.90 8.73 15.14
CA LYS A 53 6.88 9.70 14.74
C LYS A 53 6.12 9.24 13.51
N VAL A 54 4.80 9.22 13.61
CA VAL A 54 3.90 9.07 12.46
C VAL A 54 3.97 10.36 11.64
N VAL A 55 4.42 10.23 10.40
CA VAL A 55 4.56 11.36 9.46
C VAL A 55 3.45 11.38 8.42
N MET A 56 2.78 10.26 8.19
CA MET A 56 1.65 10.15 7.26
C MET A 56 0.75 8.97 7.63
N THR A 57 -0.55 9.16 7.49
CA THR A 57 -1.59 8.13 7.56
C THR A 57 -2.55 8.33 6.39
N ALA A 58 -2.88 7.27 5.66
CA ALA A 58 -3.76 7.30 4.49
C ALA A 58 -4.61 6.05 4.37
#